data_AF-A0A1B6KRL3-F1
#
_entry.id   AF-A0A1B6KRL3-F1
#
_cell.length_a   1.000
_cell.length_b   1.000
_cell.length_c   1.000
_cell.angle_alpha   90.00
_cell.angle_beta   90.00
_cell.angle_gamma   90.00
#
_symmetry.space_group_name_H-M   'P 1'
#
loop_
_entity.id
_entity.type
_entity.pdbx_description
1 polymer ?
#
loop_
_entity_poly.entity_id
_entity_poly.type
_entity_poly.pdbx_seq_one_letter_code
_entity_poly.pdbx_strand_id
1 'polypeptide(L)'
;QFQDEEEALDSDDSDSCAELADRLAGVDLDDADSVWEKLTEDERQQFQQLVTSGNISELLPQWTPWWTYREKEKLVNELYENQSIEEEATLASNFPSIKQDIQPLSKLSKVTPSPNVRWNVVNVLAAYTLTARVYNGDLQSSVVDVAAMLITISENLAANHIFYNPELAVASVHTAAVNTGCCQEGVDGSGLKDDVKMLVEGPSESRQNQYVLAALSE
;
A
#
# COMPACT_ATOMS: atom_id res chain seq x y z
N GLN A 1 39.02 4.65 61.83
CA GLN A 1 39.65 5.41 60.74
C GLN A 1 40.11 4.36 59.75
N PHE A 2 39.47 4.18 58.59
CA PHE A 2 39.12 5.19 57.61
C PHE A 2 37.67 5.05 57.10
N GLN A 3 37.02 6.20 56.93
CA GLN A 3 35.86 6.41 56.06
C GLN A 3 36.36 6.35 54.62
N ASP A 4 35.58 5.75 53.73
CA ASP A 4 35.47 6.19 52.34
C ASP A 4 33.98 6.12 51.97
N GLU A 5 33.44 7.31 51.74
CA GLU A 5 32.10 7.64 51.26
C GLU A 5 32.08 7.58 49.71
N GLU A 6 30.87 7.54 49.16
CA GLU A 6 30.49 7.75 47.74
C GLU A 6 30.87 6.61 46.78
N GLU A 7 29.94 6.00 46.05
CA GLU A 7 28.87 6.62 45.27
C GLU A 7 27.53 5.89 45.50
N ALA A 8 26.56 6.61 46.04
CA ALA A 8 25.17 6.27 45.85
C ALA A 8 24.87 6.48 44.37
N LEU A 9 24.78 5.38 43.62
CA LEU A 9 24.11 5.35 42.33
C LEU A 9 22.64 5.70 42.59
N ASP A 10 22.36 6.99 42.52
CA ASP A 10 21.01 7.53 42.37
C ASP A 10 20.53 7.15 40.97
N SER A 11 20.21 5.87 40.83
CA SER A 11 19.24 5.42 39.83
C SER A 11 17.91 5.94 40.34
N ASP A 12 17.65 7.22 40.06
CA ASP A 12 16.34 7.84 40.19
C ASP A 12 15.40 7.14 39.21
N ASP A 13 14.97 5.94 39.61
CA ASP A 13 13.66 5.36 39.30
C ASP A 13 12.63 6.36 39.86
N SER A 14 12.50 7.50 39.20
CA SER A 14 11.38 8.41 39.41
C SER A 14 10.16 7.73 38.78
N ASP A 15 9.53 6.90 39.61
CA ASP A 15 8.17 6.33 39.49
C ASP A 15 7.09 7.44 39.37
N SER A 16 7.26 8.42 38.47
CA SER A 16 6.30 9.52 38.28
C SER A 16 5.92 9.81 36.84
N CYS A 17 6.44 9.08 35.85
CA CYS A 17 5.81 9.08 34.54
C CYS A 17 4.53 8.25 34.63
N ALA A 18 3.38 8.91 34.79
CA ALA A 18 2.10 8.34 34.42
C ALA A 18 2.29 7.65 33.05
N GLU A 19 1.80 6.42 32.94
CA GLU A 19 1.95 5.59 31.75
C GLU A 19 1.53 6.42 30.52
N LEU A 20 2.31 6.41 29.43
CA LEU A 20 2.08 7.28 28.27
C LEU A 20 0.62 7.23 27.78
N ALA A 21 -0.01 6.06 27.89
CA ALA A 21 -1.43 5.83 27.61
C ALA A 21 -2.37 6.75 28.44
N ASP A 22 -2.08 6.97 29.72
CA ASP A 22 -2.86 7.85 30.60
C ASP A 22 -2.72 9.32 30.21
N ARG A 23 -1.52 9.72 29.76
CA ARG A 23 -1.23 11.11 29.32
C ARG A 23 -1.84 11.45 27.97
N LEU A 24 -1.96 10.45 27.09
CA LEU A 24 -2.63 10.56 25.79
C LEU A 24 -4.14 10.34 25.88
N ALA A 25 -4.67 9.95 27.03
CA ALA A 25 -6.10 9.74 27.21
C ALA A 25 -6.89 11.03 26.93
N GLY A 26 -7.77 11.00 25.92
CA GLY A 26 -8.61 12.13 25.53
C GLY A 26 -7.89 13.22 24.72
N VAL A 27 -6.66 12.98 24.28
CA VAL A 27 -5.96 13.83 23.32
C VAL A 27 -6.48 13.51 21.92
N ASP A 28 -6.64 14.56 21.10
CA ASP A 28 -6.92 14.39 19.69
C ASP A 28 -5.65 13.89 18.97
N LEU A 29 -5.68 12.66 18.47
CA LEU A 29 -4.53 12.05 17.81
C LEU A 29 -4.28 12.62 16.41
N ASP A 30 -5.26 13.31 15.83
CA ASP A 30 -5.10 13.99 14.54
C ASP A 30 -4.40 15.35 14.68
N ASP A 31 -4.24 15.85 15.91
CA ASP A 31 -3.48 17.07 16.21
C ASP A 31 -2.06 16.72 16.69
N ALA A 32 -1.13 16.73 15.73
CA ALA A 32 0.27 16.39 15.97
C ALA A 32 0.92 17.26 17.06
N ASP A 33 0.56 18.55 17.15
CA ASP A 33 1.13 19.46 18.15
C ASP A 33 0.64 19.08 19.55
N SER A 34 -0.66 18.81 19.69
CA SER A 34 -1.27 18.35 20.95
C SER A 34 -0.67 17.03 21.44
N VAL A 35 -0.43 16.07 20.53
CA VAL A 35 0.25 14.80 20.88
C VAL A 35 1.70 15.06 21.30
N TRP A 36 2.42 15.92 20.57
CA TRP A 36 3.82 16.22 20.85
C TRP A 36 4.02 16.88 22.21
N GLU A 37 3.12 17.78 22.61
CA GLU A 37 3.13 18.45 23.91
C GLU A 37 2.99 17.48 25.09
N LYS A 38 2.33 16.33 24.87
CA LYS A 38 2.08 15.35 25.92
C LYS A 38 3.24 14.41 26.17
N LEU A 39 4.21 14.31 25.26
CA LEU A 39 5.42 13.48 25.38
C LEU A 39 6.47 14.11 26.32
N THR A 40 7.22 13.27 27.05
CA THR A 40 8.37 13.72 27.85
C THR A 40 9.54 14.02 26.94
N GLU A 41 10.56 14.68 27.48
CA GLU A 41 11.78 14.96 26.71
C GLU A 41 12.47 13.66 26.25
N ASP A 42 12.51 12.63 27.10
CA ASP A 42 13.08 11.33 26.74
C ASP A 42 12.28 10.63 25.64
N GLU A 43 10.95 10.63 25.70
CA GLU A 43 10.08 10.05 24.67
C GLU A 43 10.22 10.78 23.33
N ARG A 44 10.34 12.11 23.35
CA ARG A 44 10.61 12.92 22.14
C ARG A 44 11.96 12.58 21.53
N GLN A 45 13.00 12.44 22.35
CA GLN A 45 14.33 12.05 21.87
C GLN A 45 14.33 10.64 21.30
N GLN A 46 13.65 9.68 21.93
CA GLN A 46 13.47 8.33 21.41
C GLN A 46 12.76 8.35 20.05
N PHE A 47 11.68 9.11 19.90
CA PHE A 47 10.98 9.28 18.63
C PHE A 47 11.89 9.88 17.55
N GLN A 48 12.62 10.96 17.86
CA GLN A 48 13.56 11.58 16.92
C GLN A 48 14.68 10.62 16.50
N GLN A 49 15.18 9.79 17.41
CA GLN A 49 16.16 8.75 17.10
C GLN A 49 15.57 7.69 16.17
N LEU A 50 14.31 7.26 16.39
CA LEU A 50 13.62 6.31 15.52
C LEU A 50 13.40 6.88 14.11
N VAL A 51 13.01 8.15 14.00
CA VAL A 51 12.86 8.84 12.71
C VAL A 51 14.21 8.96 12.00
N THR A 52 15.25 9.39 12.70
CA THR A 52 16.59 9.60 12.12
C THR A 52 17.26 8.30 11.71
N SER A 53 17.02 7.22 12.46
CA SER A 53 17.58 5.89 12.18
C SER A 53 16.80 5.10 11.13
N GLY A 54 15.60 5.54 10.73
CA GLY A 54 14.71 4.83 9.80
C GLY A 54 13.96 3.64 10.42
N ASN A 55 14.21 3.33 11.69
CA ASN A 55 13.60 2.22 12.41
C ASN A 55 12.13 2.47 12.79
N ILE A 56 11.60 3.68 12.59
CA ILE A 56 10.19 3.97 12.81
C ILE A 56 9.27 3.08 11.96
N SER A 57 9.76 2.60 10.82
CA SER A 57 9.06 1.65 9.96
C SER A 57 8.77 0.29 10.64
N GLU A 58 9.55 -0.11 11.65
CA GLU A 58 9.34 -1.35 12.40
C GLU A 58 8.15 -1.27 13.38
N LEU A 59 7.76 -0.05 13.76
CA LEU A 59 6.63 0.19 14.65
C LEU A 59 5.28 0.25 13.92
N LEU A 60 5.31 0.43 12.60
CA LEU A 60 4.11 0.47 11.78
C LEU A 60 3.75 -0.95 11.31
N PRO A 61 2.46 -1.33 11.36
CA PRO A 61 2.04 -2.58 10.73
C PRO A 61 2.36 -2.52 9.24
N GLN A 62 3.04 -3.54 8.73
CA GLN A 62 3.33 -3.65 7.30
C GLN A 62 2.02 -3.83 6.55
N TRP A 63 1.66 -2.86 5.69
CA TRP A 63 0.51 -3.03 4.82
C TRP A 63 0.76 -4.19 3.87
N THR A 64 -0.15 -5.15 3.90
CA THR A 64 -0.15 -6.27 2.96
C THR A 64 -1.04 -5.88 1.79
N PRO A 65 -0.50 -5.79 0.56
CA PRO A 65 -1.31 -5.44 -0.59
C PRO A 65 -2.43 -6.44 -0.80
N TRP A 66 -3.65 -5.97 -1.00
CA TRP A 66 -4.84 -6.83 -1.12
C TRP A 66 -4.72 -7.86 -2.26
N TRP A 67 -3.96 -7.54 -3.31
CA TRP A 67 -3.75 -8.44 -4.45
C TRP A 67 -2.87 -9.65 -4.15
N THR A 68 -2.26 -9.73 -2.96
CA THR A 68 -1.54 -10.95 -2.51
C THR A 68 -2.51 -12.04 -2.06
N TYR A 69 -3.78 -11.70 -1.78
CA TYR A 69 -4.79 -12.70 -1.44
C TYR A 69 -5.04 -13.63 -2.63
N ARG A 70 -5.24 -14.91 -2.34
CA ARG A 70 -5.63 -15.95 -3.31
C ARG A 70 -6.78 -16.75 -2.73
N GLU A 71 -7.76 -17.03 -3.58
CA GLU A 71 -8.87 -17.90 -3.23
C GLU A 71 -8.33 -19.31 -2.98
N LYS A 72 -8.78 -19.94 -1.89
CA LYS A 72 -8.40 -21.33 -1.61
C LYS A 72 -9.14 -22.22 -2.59
N GLU A 73 -8.43 -22.82 -3.54
CA GLU A 73 -9.04 -23.79 -4.46
C GLU A 73 -9.56 -25.00 -3.68
N LYS A 74 -10.87 -25.22 -3.74
CA LYS A 74 -11.48 -26.45 -3.26
C LYS A 74 -11.17 -27.56 -4.27
N LEU A 75 -10.25 -28.45 -3.91
CA LEU A 75 -9.88 -29.63 -4.71
C LEU A 75 -11.04 -30.62 -4.88
N VAL A 76 -12.08 -30.53 -4.03
CA VAL A 76 -13.29 -31.33 -4.09
C VAL A 76 -14.49 -30.40 -3.95
N ASN A 77 -15.29 -30.31 -5.00
CA ASN A 77 -16.60 -29.63 -4.98
C ASN A 77 -17.69 -30.70 -5.03
N GLU A 78 -18.63 -30.65 -4.10
CA GLU A 78 -19.85 -31.45 -4.22
C GLU A 78 -20.64 -30.95 -5.42
N LEU A 79 -21.09 -31.87 -6.30
CA LEU A 79 -21.71 -31.56 -7.60
C LEU A 79 -22.99 -30.71 -7.53
N TYR A 80 -23.45 -30.33 -6.33
CA TYR A 80 -24.70 -29.63 -6.05
C TYR A 80 -24.53 -28.38 -5.18
N GLU A 81 -23.32 -28.03 -4.75
CA GLU A 81 -23.10 -26.81 -3.98
C GLU A 81 -22.93 -25.61 -4.91
N ASN A 82 -23.97 -24.77 -4.97
CA ASN A 82 -23.81 -23.38 -5.39
C ASN A 82 -22.80 -22.75 -4.41
N GLN A 83 -21.82 -21.98 -4.92
CA GLN A 83 -20.87 -21.23 -4.09
C GLN A 83 -21.63 -20.58 -2.93
N SER A 84 -21.20 -20.89 -1.71
CA SER A 84 -21.91 -20.41 -0.53
C SER A 84 -21.85 -18.88 -0.53
N ILE A 85 -22.96 -18.22 -0.16
CA ILE A 85 -23.03 -16.76 -0.07
C ILE A 85 -21.91 -16.22 0.84
N GLU A 86 -21.47 -17.01 1.81
CA GLU A 86 -20.36 -16.73 2.71
C GLU A 86 -18.99 -16.70 1.99
N GLU A 87 -18.74 -17.60 1.04
CA GLU A 87 -17.51 -17.59 0.22
C GLU A 87 -17.43 -16.34 -0.68
N GLU A 88 -18.55 -15.96 -1.28
CA GLU A 88 -18.63 -14.75 -2.11
C GLU A 88 -18.39 -13.48 -1.28
N ALA A 89 -18.98 -13.42 -0.09
CA ALA A 89 -18.86 -12.29 0.83
C ALA A 89 -17.44 -12.17 1.41
N THR A 90 -16.81 -13.28 1.76
CA THR A 90 -15.41 -13.30 2.21
C THR A 90 -14.46 -12.89 1.09
N LEU A 91 -14.68 -13.33 -0.15
CA LEU A 91 -13.85 -12.87 -1.26
C LEU A 91 -13.98 -11.35 -1.48
N ALA A 92 -15.22 -10.84 -1.47
CA ALA A 92 -15.51 -9.42 -1.66
C ALA A 92 -14.95 -8.52 -0.55
N SER A 93 -14.68 -9.04 0.66
CA SER A 93 -14.06 -8.27 1.73
C SER A 93 -12.52 -8.18 1.60
N ASN A 94 -11.90 -8.96 0.71
CA ASN A 94 -10.44 -9.04 0.58
C ASN A 94 -9.85 -8.09 -0.49
N PHE A 95 -10.67 -7.40 -1.29
CA PHE A 95 -10.20 -6.45 -2.29
C PHE A 95 -11.21 -5.30 -2.50
N PRO A 96 -10.78 -4.18 -3.12
CA PRO A 96 -11.65 -3.02 -3.32
C PRO A 96 -12.92 -3.31 -4.12
N SER A 97 -13.98 -2.55 -3.85
CA SER A 97 -15.26 -2.71 -4.54
C SER A 97 -15.14 -2.37 -6.03
N ILE A 98 -15.55 -3.32 -6.87
CA ILE A 98 -15.58 -3.12 -8.33
C ILE A 98 -16.77 -2.23 -8.70
N LYS A 99 -16.54 -1.17 -9.48
CA LYS A 99 -17.62 -0.32 -9.99
C LYS A 99 -18.51 -1.13 -10.94
N GLN A 100 -19.83 -1.09 -10.72
CA GLN A 100 -20.79 -1.90 -11.48
C GLN A 100 -21.11 -1.34 -12.88
N ASP A 101 -20.91 -0.03 -13.09
CA ASP A 101 -21.28 0.66 -14.32
C ASP A 101 -20.15 0.73 -15.37
N ILE A 102 -19.22 -0.24 -15.36
CA ILE A 102 -18.13 -0.30 -16.33
C ILE A 102 -18.68 -0.87 -17.65
N GLN A 103 -18.89 -0.01 -18.64
CA GLN A 103 -19.33 -0.44 -19.96
C GLN A 103 -18.19 -1.14 -20.72
N PRO A 104 -18.47 -2.25 -21.43
CA PRO A 104 -17.50 -2.85 -22.35
C PRO A 104 -17.02 -1.85 -23.40
N LEU A 105 -15.73 -1.91 -23.74
CA LEU A 105 -15.13 -1.03 -24.74
C LEU A 105 -15.83 -1.09 -26.10
N SER A 106 -16.39 -2.27 -26.46
CA SER A 106 -17.18 -2.48 -27.68
C SER A 106 -18.47 -1.66 -27.74
N LYS A 107 -19.01 -1.21 -26.60
CA LYS A 107 -20.16 -0.29 -26.55
C LYS A 107 -19.72 1.17 -26.67
N LEU A 108 -18.50 1.50 -26.26
CA LEU A 108 -17.96 2.87 -26.29
C LEU A 108 -17.37 3.23 -27.65
N SER A 109 -16.79 2.26 -28.35
CA SER A 109 -16.17 2.46 -29.66
C SER A 109 -16.46 1.32 -30.61
N LYS A 110 -16.72 1.66 -31.88
CA LYS A 110 -16.84 0.70 -32.99
C LYS A 110 -15.48 0.30 -33.58
N VAL A 111 -14.41 1.00 -33.19
CA VAL A 111 -13.05 0.75 -33.68
C VAL A 111 -12.47 -0.42 -32.90
N THR A 112 -11.93 -1.41 -33.60
CA THR A 112 -11.21 -2.53 -32.97
C THR A 112 -10.06 -1.98 -32.12
N PRO A 113 -10.02 -2.27 -30.81
CA PRO A 113 -8.93 -1.81 -29.95
C PRO A 113 -7.58 -2.33 -30.44
N SER A 114 -6.54 -1.51 -30.27
CA SER A 114 -5.18 -1.93 -30.56
C SER A 114 -4.80 -3.16 -29.70
N PRO A 115 -4.13 -4.17 -30.25
CA PRO A 115 -3.64 -5.31 -29.47
C PRO A 115 -2.65 -4.91 -28.36
N ASN A 116 -2.11 -3.70 -28.43
CA ASN A 116 -1.17 -3.14 -27.45
C ASN A 116 -1.87 -2.49 -26.25
N VAL A 117 -3.19 -2.29 -26.27
CA VAL A 117 -3.94 -1.69 -25.14
C VAL A 117 -3.71 -2.46 -23.84
N ARG A 118 -3.60 -3.80 -23.90
CA ARG A 118 -3.30 -4.63 -22.72
C ARG A 118 -1.99 -4.25 -22.05
N TRP A 119 -0.98 -3.81 -22.81
CA TRP A 119 0.31 -3.39 -22.26
C TRP A 119 0.25 -1.98 -21.66
N ASN A 120 -0.62 -1.12 -22.19
CA ASN A 120 -0.93 0.15 -21.56
C ASN A 120 -1.66 -0.06 -20.22
N VAL A 121 -2.59 -1.01 -20.15
CA VAL A 121 -3.24 -1.40 -18.89
C VAL A 121 -2.18 -1.92 -17.90
N VAL A 122 -1.24 -2.75 -18.33
CA VAL A 122 -0.11 -3.20 -17.48
C VAL A 122 0.71 -2.02 -16.94
N ASN A 123 1.00 -1.00 -17.75
CA ASN A 123 1.69 0.21 -17.29
C ASN A 123 0.88 0.96 -16.22
N VAL A 124 -0.43 1.14 -16.43
CA VAL A 124 -1.31 1.79 -15.43
C VAL A 124 -1.39 0.98 -14.14
N LEU A 125 -1.50 -0.35 -14.23
CA LEU A 125 -1.50 -1.23 -13.05
C LEU A 125 -0.17 -1.15 -12.29
N ALA A 126 0.96 -1.08 -12.99
CA ALA A 126 2.27 -0.88 -12.35
C ALA A 126 2.37 0.47 -11.64
N ALA A 127 1.83 1.54 -12.24
CA ALA A 127 1.76 2.84 -11.57
C ALA A 127 0.85 2.80 -10.33
N TYR A 128 -0.31 2.14 -10.43
CA TYR A 128 -1.22 1.94 -9.30
C TYR A 128 -0.54 1.17 -8.16
N THR A 129 0.09 0.03 -8.43
CA THR A 129 0.71 -0.80 -7.37
C THR A 129 1.84 -0.07 -6.67
N LEU A 130 2.69 0.64 -7.42
CA LEU A 130 3.77 1.44 -6.83
C LEU A 130 3.21 2.59 -5.99
N THR A 131 2.18 3.27 -6.48
CA THR A 131 1.52 4.35 -5.73
C THR A 131 0.91 3.80 -4.45
N ALA A 132 0.13 2.72 -4.52
CA ALA A 132 -0.47 2.10 -3.34
C ALA A 132 0.57 1.64 -2.31
N ARG A 133 1.76 1.19 -2.74
CA ARG A 133 2.87 0.88 -1.82
C ARG A 133 3.43 2.12 -1.13
N VAL A 134 3.64 3.21 -1.85
CA VAL A 134 4.14 4.47 -1.28
C VAL A 134 3.16 5.05 -0.25
N TYR A 135 1.87 4.88 -0.48
CA TYR A 135 0.82 5.34 0.43
C TYR A 135 0.34 4.26 1.41
N ASN A 136 1.05 3.13 1.52
CA ASN A 136 0.73 2.04 2.45
C ASN A 136 -0.75 1.58 2.38
N GLY A 137 -1.32 1.58 1.17
CA GLY A 137 -2.72 1.24 0.88
C GLY A 137 -3.74 2.36 1.08
N ASP A 138 -3.37 3.48 1.69
CA ASP A 138 -4.28 4.59 1.93
C ASP A 138 -4.26 5.61 0.78
N LEU A 139 -5.03 5.32 -0.25
CA LEU A 139 -5.17 6.19 -1.42
C LEU A 139 -6.14 7.36 -1.20
N GLN A 140 -6.90 7.38 -0.10
CA GLN A 140 -7.99 8.34 0.12
C GLN A 140 -7.57 9.55 0.93
N SER A 141 -6.59 9.41 1.83
CA SER A 141 -6.13 10.53 2.67
C SER A 141 -5.44 11.64 1.86
N SER A 142 -4.85 11.33 0.70
CA SER A 142 -4.12 12.29 -0.13
C SER A 142 -4.44 12.13 -1.63
N VAL A 143 -5.73 12.12 -1.99
CA VAL A 143 -6.19 11.83 -3.37
C VAL A 143 -5.48 12.64 -4.45
N VAL A 144 -5.20 13.94 -4.20
CA VAL A 144 -4.54 14.81 -5.17
C VAL A 144 -3.10 14.38 -5.43
N ASP A 145 -2.35 14.09 -4.36
CA ASP A 145 -0.95 13.68 -4.46
C ASP A 145 -0.82 12.25 -5.00
N VAL A 146 -1.75 11.37 -4.63
CA VAL A 146 -1.90 10.01 -5.18
C VAL A 146 -2.13 10.08 -6.69
N ALA A 147 -3.10 10.88 -7.14
CA ALA A 147 -3.39 11.02 -8.57
C ALA A 147 -2.23 11.65 -9.33
N ALA A 148 -1.59 12.67 -8.75
CA ALA A 148 -0.41 13.31 -9.33
C ALA A 148 0.75 12.33 -9.50
N MET A 149 1.05 11.52 -8.47
CA MET A 149 2.07 10.49 -8.53
C MET A 149 1.75 9.45 -9.61
N LEU A 150 0.55 8.87 -9.58
CA LEU A 150 0.12 7.84 -10.52
C LEU A 150 0.24 8.31 -11.98
N ILE A 151 -0.23 9.52 -12.27
CA ILE A 151 -0.10 10.13 -13.61
C ILE A 151 1.37 10.33 -13.96
N THR A 152 2.16 10.88 -13.02
CA THR A 152 3.57 11.21 -13.26
C THR A 152 4.43 9.99 -13.60
N ILE A 153 4.21 8.87 -12.93
CA ILE A 153 5.02 7.65 -13.12
C ILE A 153 4.48 6.74 -14.23
N SER A 154 3.26 6.98 -14.73
CA SER A 154 2.70 6.27 -15.88
C SER A 154 2.97 7.03 -17.17
N GLU A 155 3.96 6.59 -17.97
CA GLU A 155 4.19 7.18 -19.30
C GLU A 155 2.98 7.04 -20.24
N ASN A 156 2.13 6.02 -20.02
CA ASN A 156 0.89 5.91 -20.78
C ASN A 156 -0.07 7.07 -20.46
N LEU A 157 -0.27 7.40 -19.19
CA LEU A 157 -1.17 8.48 -18.79
C LEU A 157 -0.56 9.87 -19.01
N ALA A 158 0.74 10.03 -18.73
CA ALA A 158 1.44 11.32 -18.87
C ALA A 158 1.69 11.72 -20.33
N ALA A 159 2.04 10.76 -21.19
CA ALA A 159 2.56 11.03 -22.53
C ALA A 159 1.88 10.21 -23.65
N ASN A 160 0.83 9.45 -23.33
CA ASN A 160 0.17 8.55 -24.28
C ASN A 160 1.14 7.55 -24.93
N HIS A 161 2.16 7.11 -24.18
CA HIS A 161 3.12 6.12 -24.67
C HIS A 161 2.43 4.77 -24.92
N ILE A 162 2.82 4.08 -26.00
CA ILE A 162 2.27 2.78 -26.37
C ILE A 162 3.32 1.71 -26.09
N PHE A 163 2.99 0.75 -25.23
CA PHE A 163 3.87 -0.36 -24.90
C PHE A 163 3.63 -1.57 -25.80
N TYR A 164 4.68 -2.38 -25.98
CA TYR A 164 4.66 -3.55 -26.87
C TYR A 164 4.84 -4.87 -26.12
N ASN A 165 5.26 -4.82 -24.86
CA ASN A 165 5.44 -5.96 -23.97
C ASN A 165 5.28 -5.50 -22.51
N PRO A 166 4.95 -6.42 -21.59
CA PRO A 166 4.73 -6.08 -20.18
C PRO A 166 6.03 -5.69 -19.47
N GLU A 167 7.18 -6.24 -19.86
CA GLU A 167 8.46 -5.93 -19.21
C GLU A 167 8.83 -4.45 -19.33
N LEU A 168 8.72 -3.86 -20.52
CA LEU A 168 8.95 -2.43 -20.76
C LEU A 168 7.88 -1.57 -20.07
N ALA A 169 6.62 -2.03 -20.08
CA ALA A 169 5.51 -1.33 -19.43
C ALA A 169 5.75 -1.18 -17.92
N VAL A 170 6.23 -2.23 -17.24
CA VAL A 170 6.56 -2.20 -15.81
C VAL A 170 7.86 -1.43 -15.55
N ALA A 171 8.91 -1.70 -16.34
CA ALA A 171 10.22 -1.07 -16.15
C ALA A 171 10.17 0.45 -16.28
N SER A 172 9.37 0.97 -17.23
CA SER A 172 9.18 2.41 -17.41
C SER A 172 8.64 3.10 -16.15
N VAL A 173 7.68 2.48 -15.44
CA VAL A 173 7.13 3.04 -14.19
C VAL A 173 8.20 3.14 -13.12
N HIS A 174 8.97 2.08 -12.91
CA HIS A 174 10.06 2.10 -11.95
C HIS A 174 11.10 3.18 -12.30
N THR A 175 11.51 3.27 -13.57
CA THR A 175 12.45 4.30 -14.03
C THR A 175 11.88 5.71 -13.82
N ALA A 176 10.61 5.94 -14.15
CA ALA A 176 9.94 7.22 -13.94
C ALA A 176 9.91 7.59 -12.45
N ALA A 177 9.53 6.66 -11.57
CA ALA A 177 9.45 6.88 -10.14
C ALA A 177 10.81 7.18 -9.49
N VAL A 178 11.89 6.52 -9.95
CA VAL A 178 13.26 6.86 -9.53
C VAL A 178 13.64 8.26 -9.99
N ASN A 179 13.33 8.63 -11.23
CA ASN A 179 13.67 9.94 -11.79
C ASN A 179 12.91 11.09 -11.13
N THR A 180 11.70 10.83 -10.63
CA THR A 180 10.83 11.83 -9.98
C THR A 180 11.00 11.87 -8.48
N GLY A 181 11.81 10.97 -7.89
CA GLY A 181 12.00 10.85 -6.45
C GLY A 181 10.78 10.31 -5.71
N CYS A 182 9.88 9.61 -6.41
CA CYS A 182 8.67 9.03 -5.82
C CYS A 182 8.93 7.70 -5.09
N CYS A 183 10.05 7.02 -5.35
CA CYS A 183 10.44 5.84 -4.59
C CYS A 183 11.15 6.25 -3.29
N GLN A 184 10.65 5.77 -2.15
CA GLN A 184 11.38 5.82 -0.89
C GLN A 184 12.50 4.77 -0.88
N GLU A 185 13.54 4.98 -0.07
CA GLU A 185 14.57 3.98 0.18
C GLU A 185 13.92 2.66 0.66
N GLY A 186 14.10 1.57 -0.08
CA GLY A 186 13.57 0.25 0.26
C GLY A 186 12.44 -0.28 -0.64
N VAL A 187 11.80 0.55 -1.47
CA VAL A 187 10.90 0.05 -2.53
C VAL A 187 11.72 -0.29 -3.75
N ASP A 188 12.30 -1.49 -3.78
CA ASP A 188 13.00 -1.96 -4.96
C ASP A 188 11.98 -2.33 -6.06
N GLY A 189 12.24 -1.93 -7.31
CA GLY A 189 11.38 -2.29 -8.44
C GLY A 189 11.27 -3.79 -8.71
N SER A 190 11.96 -4.63 -7.93
CA SER A 190 11.97 -6.08 -8.07
C SER A 190 10.59 -6.69 -7.76
N GLY A 191 9.91 -6.18 -6.72
CA GLY A 191 8.55 -6.62 -6.36
C GLY A 191 7.46 -6.14 -7.30
N LEU A 192 7.70 -5.05 -8.04
CA LEU A 192 6.68 -4.42 -8.88
C LEU A 192 6.16 -5.35 -9.98
N LYS A 193 7.05 -6.15 -10.57
CA LYS A 193 6.67 -7.13 -11.58
C LYS A 193 5.76 -8.22 -11.00
N ASP A 194 6.07 -8.68 -9.79
CA ASP A 194 5.28 -9.70 -9.10
C ASP A 194 3.92 -9.15 -8.67
N ASP A 195 3.84 -7.89 -8.25
CA ASP A 195 2.55 -7.24 -7.94
C ASP A 195 1.62 -7.16 -9.14
N VAL A 196 2.15 -6.70 -10.27
CA VAL A 196 1.39 -6.60 -11.52
C VAL A 196 0.96 -7.98 -11.98
N LYS A 197 1.86 -8.97 -11.88
CA LYS A 197 1.52 -10.37 -12.17
C LYS A 197 0.38 -10.84 -11.25
N MET A 198 0.46 -10.54 -9.96
CA MET A 198 -0.56 -10.96 -9.00
C MET A 198 -1.94 -10.34 -9.30
N LEU A 199 -1.98 -9.08 -9.74
CA LEU A 199 -3.22 -8.42 -10.19
C LEU A 199 -3.80 -9.05 -11.46
N VAL A 200 -2.96 -9.38 -12.43
CA VAL A 200 -3.41 -9.96 -13.72
C VAL A 200 -3.88 -11.41 -13.58
N GLU A 201 -3.28 -12.17 -12.65
CA GLU A 201 -3.71 -13.53 -12.34
C GLU A 201 -5.04 -13.57 -11.57
N GLY A 202 -5.38 -12.50 -10.85
CA GLY A 202 -6.58 -12.44 -10.03
C GLY A 202 -6.55 -13.39 -8.82
N PRO A 203 -7.71 -13.55 -8.14
CA PRO A 203 -7.82 -14.41 -6.96
C PRO A 203 -7.78 -15.92 -7.29
N SER A 204 -8.25 -16.32 -8.47
CA SER A 204 -8.27 -17.71 -8.98
C SER A 204 -8.36 -17.76 -10.51
N GLU A 205 -8.09 -18.92 -11.11
CA GLU A 205 -8.19 -19.12 -12.57
C GLU A 205 -9.57 -18.79 -13.13
N SER A 206 -10.63 -18.99 -12.33
CA SER A 206 -12.01 -18.68 -12.72
C SER A 206 -12.35 -17.18 -12.69
N ARG A 207 -11.53 -16.37 -12.00
CA ARG A 207 -11.82 -14.96 -11.66
C ARG A 207 -10.66 -14.01 -12.03
N GLN A 208 -9.82 -14.35 -13.00
CA GLN A 208 -8.57 -13.63 -13.33
C GLN A 208 -8.71 -12.10 -13.47
N ASN A 209 -9.82 -11.61 -14.04
CA ASN A 209 -10.01 -10.18 -14.28
C ASN A 209 -10.46 -9.38 -13.05
N GLN A 210 -10.86 -10.02 -11.94
CA GLN A 210 -11.48 -9.31 -10.81
C GLN A 210 -10.52 -8.30 -10.17
N TYR A 211 -9.25 -8.67 -9.99
CA TYR A 211 -8.26 -7.77 -9.39
C TYR A 211 -7.90 -6.60 -10.32
N VAL A 212 -7.79 -6.83 -11.63
CA VAL A 212 -7.63 -5.74 -12.59
C VAL A 212 -8.80 -4.76 -12.51
N LEU A 213 -10.03 -5.27 -12.46
CA LEU A 213 -11.23 -4.43 -12.36
C LEU A 213 -11.30 -3.69 -11.02
N ALA A 214 -10.90 -4.33 -9.92
CA ALA A 214 -10.86 -3.72 -8.60
C ALA A 214 -9.83 -2.58 -8.54
N ALA A 215 -8.61 -2.81 -9.02
CA ALA A 215 -7.56 -1.80 -9.07
C ALA A 215 -7.95 -0.59 -9.94
N LEU A 216 -8.62 -0.81 -11.08
CA LEU A 216 -9.10 0.27 -11.94
C LEU A 216 -10.40 0.95 -11.43
N SER A 217 -11.02 0.39 -10.39
CA SER A 217 -12.25 0.93 -9.78
C SER A 217 -11.99 1.85 -8.60
N GLU A 218 -10.79 1.81 -8.04
CA GLU A 218 -10.30 2.78 -7.05
C GLU A 218 -9.93 4.11 -7.72
#